data_AF-A0A7X8ZK99-F1
#
_entry.id   AF-A0A7X8ZK99-F1
#
_cell.length_a   1.000
_cell.length_b   1.000
_cell.length_c   1.000
_cell.angle_alpha   90.00
_cell.angle_beta   90.00
_cell.angle_gamma   90.00
#
_symmetry.space_group_name_H-M   'P 1'
#
loop_
_entity.id
_entity.type
_entity.pdbx_description
1 polymer ?
#
loop_
_entity_poly.entity_id
_entity_poly.type
_entity_poly.pdbx_seq_one_letter_code
_entity_poly.pdbx_strand_id
1 'polypeptide(L)'
;MMSEPQTKWIVNVFGKEGCAKCTMLNRRLDKLLSEERFAAFSKHYYDIMTEDGLVHFCLAQCLNPSRIPAMLVARVNPDGSNELLPNPDPDGTDAVCGKSKLYQYLGLQTDYSGKGGGIITPEMLESILTQAQAMQ
;
A
#
# COMPACT_ATOMS: atom_id res chain seq x y z
N MET A 1 -26.97 8.12 -16.91
CA MET A 1 -25.52 8.05 -17.17
C MET A 1 -24.85 7.92 -15.81
N MET A 2 -24.42 6.71 -15.44
CA MET A 2 -23.68 6.51 -14.20
C MET A 2 -22.23 6.87 -14.52
N SER A 3 -21.75 7.98 -13.95
CA SER A 3 -20.34 8.34 -13.98
C SER A 3 -19.56 7.19 -13.35
N GLU A 4 -18.68 6.54 -14.10
CA GLU A 4 -17.76 5.56 -13.53
C GLU A 4 -16.99 6.24 -12.39
N PRO A 5 -16.78 5.56 -11.25
CA PRO A 5 -15.93 6.11 -10.21
C PRO A 5 -14.54 6.32 -10.82
N GLN A 6 -14.17 7.58 -11.01
CA GLN A 6 -12.86 7.93 -11.55
C GLN A 6 -11.83 7.55 -10.50
N THR A 7 -11.13 6.44 -10.72
CA THR A 7 -10.02 6.00 -9.88
C THR A 7 -9.01 7.14 -9.77
N LYS A 8 -8.76 7.59 -8.54
CA LYS A 8 -7.80 8.67 -8.24
C LYS A 8 -6.48 8.13 -7.68
N TRP A 9 -6.52 6.94 -7.06
CA TRP A 9 -5.35 6.34 -6.41
C TRP A 9 -5.21 4.87 -6.74
N ILE A 10 -3.97 4.39 -6.73
CA ILE A 10 -3.62 2.97 -6.89
C ILE A 10 -2.85 2.52 -5.66
N VAL A 11 -3.30 1.43 -5.05
CA VAL A 11 -2.56 0.72 -4.01
C VAL A 11 -1.73 -0.37 -4.65
N ASN A 12 -0.42 -0.15 -4.73
CA ASN A 12 0.57 -1.10 -5.24
C ASN A 12 0.97 -2.03 -4.11
N VAL A 13 0.60 -3.32 -4.18
CA VAL A 13 0.89 -4.35 -3.19
C VAL A 13 1.99 -5.25 -3.70
N PHE A 14 3.06 -5.40 -2.93
CA PHE A 14 4.20 -6.26 -3.25
C PHE A 14 4.16 -7.49 -2.35
N GLY A 15 4.19 -8.67 -2.98
CA GLY A 15 4.18 -9.94 -2.29
C GLY A 15 4.84 -11.03 -3.12
N LYS A 16 4.68 -12.28 -2.68
CA LYS A 16 5.12 -13.45 -3.42
C LYS A 16 4.05 -14.54 -3.39
N GLU A 17 4.00 -15.36 -4.42
CA GLU A 17 3.13 -16.54 -4.44
C GLU A 17 3.38 -17.47 -3.23
N GLY A 18 2.33 -18.13 -2.74
CA GLY A 18 2.41 -19.04 -1.58
C GLY A 18 2.59 -18.37 -0.21
N CYS A 19 2.55 -17.03 -0.14
CA CYS A 19 2.73 -16.28 1.10
C CYS A 19 1.40 -16.06 1.86
N ALA A 20 1.20 -16.77 2.97
CA ALA A 20 -0.02 -16.64 3.80
C ALA A 20 -0.27 -15.21 4.32
N LYS A 21 0.79 -14.46 4.65
CA LYS A 21 0.70 -13.05 5.07
C LYS A 21 0.25 -12.14 3.94
N CYS A 22 0.70 -12.41 2.72
CA CYS A 22 0.33 -11.69 1.51
C CYS A 22 -1.15 -11.94 1.17
N THR A 23 -1.61 -13.18 1.28
CA THR A 23 -3.05 -13.52 1.16
C THR A 23 -3.88 -12.78 2.21
N MET A 24 -3.42 -12.75 3.47
CA MET A 24 -4.13 -12.06 4.54
C MET A 24 -4.20 -10.54 4.33
N LEU A 25 -3.10 -9.90 3.92
CA LEU A 25 -3.08 -8.47 3.58
C LEU A 25 -4.05 -8.17 2.45
N ASN A 26 -3.98 -8.94 1.35
CA ASN A 26 -4.88 -8.75 0.20
C ASN A 26 -6.33 -8.86 0.63
N ARG A 27 -6.71 -9.90 1.38
CA ARG A 27 -8.08 -10.07 1.86
C ARG A 27 -8.56 -8.89 2.71
N ARG A 28 -7.70 -8.33 3.57
CA ARG A 28 -8.04 -7.17 4.42
C ARG A 28 -8.21 -5.91 3.58
N LEU A 29 -7.29 -5.69 2.65
CA LEU A 29 -7.34 -4.55 1.74
C LEU A 29 -8.58 -4.63 0.83
N ASP A 30 -8.86 -5.79 0.23
CA ASP A 30 -10.03 -5.99 -0.64
C ASP A 30 -11.34 -5.74 0.09
N LYS A 31 -11.43 -6.14 1.37
CA LYS A 31 -12.59 -5.82 2.20
C LYS A 31 -12.76 -4.31 2.35
N LEU A 32 -11.68 -3.57 2.65
CA LEU A 32 -11.74 -2.11 2.77
C LEU A 32 -12.10 -1.44 1.44
N LEU A 33 -11.45 -1.86 0.35
CA LEU A 33 -11.70 -1.30 -0.99
C LEU A 33 -13.11 -1.60 -1.54
N SER A 34 -13.84 -2.54 -0.94
CA SER A 34 -15.25 -2.77 -1.27
C SER A 34 -16.20 -1.74 -0.64
N GLU A 35 -15.74 -0.92 0.29
CA GLU A 35 -16.54 0.12 0.93
C GLU A 35 -16.61 1.39 0.04
N GLU A 36 -17.81 1.99 -0.07
CA GLU A 36 -18.03 3.17 -0.94
C GLU A 36 -17.07 4.33 -0.65
N ARG A 37 -16.69 4.54 0.61
CA ARG A 37 -15.73 5.58 1.02
C ARG A 37 -14.35 5.41 0.39
N PHE A 38 -13.99 4.21 -0.06
CA PHE A 38 -12.73 3.91 -0.72
C PHE A 38 -12.88 3.58 -2.22
N ALA A 39 -14.05 3.84 -2.82
CA ALA A 39 -14.32 3.55 -4.24
C ALA A 39 -13.38 4.25 -5.24
N ALA A 40 -12.66 5.28 -4.81
CA ALA A 40 -11.68 6.00 -5.63
C ALA A 40 -10.29 5.32 -5.68
N PHE A 41 -10.09 4.22 -4.95
CA PHE A 41 -8.87 3.44 -4.96
C PHE A 41 -9.03 2.20 -5.83
N SER A 42 -8.00 1.91 -6.62
CA SER A 42 -7.80 0.58 -7.20
C SER A 42 -6.60 -0.12 -6.55
N LYS A 43 -6.48 -1.43 -6.77
CA LYS A 43 -5.38 -2.24 -6.25
C LYS A 43 -4.62 -2.88 -7.40
N HIS A 44 -3.30 -2.84 -7.35
CA HIS A 44 -2.42 -3.64 -8.22
C HIS A 44 -1.52 -4.51 -7.36
N TYR A 45 -1.49 -5.82 -7.62
CA TYR A 45 -0.60 -6.76 -6.96
C TYR A 45 0.60 -7.10 -7.85
N TYR A 46 1.81 -6.91 -7.33
CA TYR A 46 3.07 -7.29 -7.94
C TYR A 46 3.66 -8.50 -7.22
N ASP A 47 3.81 -9.61 -7.95
CA ASP A 47 4.57 -10.75 -7.46
C ASP A 47 6.06 -10.55 -7.71
N ILE A 48 6.83 -10.36 -6.64
CA ILE A 48 8.28 -10.11 -6.73
C ILE A 48 9.09 -11.30 -7.26
N MET A 49 8.47 -12.49 -7.40
CA MET A 49 9.08 -13.67 -8.00
C MET A 49 8.98 -13.65 -9.53
N THR A 50 8.22 -12.71 -10.10
CA THR A 50 8.13 -12.47 -11.54
C THR A 50 9.06 -11.33 -11.96
N GLU A 51 9.47 -11.31 -13.23
CA GLU A 51 10.30 -10.23 -13.77
C GLU A 51 9.63 -8.86 -13.61
N ASP A 52 8.36 -8.76 -14.02
CA ASP A 52 7.60 -7.50 -13.95
C ASP A 52 7.44 -7.00 -12.50
N GLY A 53 7.07 -7.90 -11.57
CA GLY A 53 6.94 -7.53 -10.17
C GLY A 53 8.27 -7.16 -9.51
N LEU A 54 9.38 -7.79 -9.91
CA LEU A 54 10.71 -7.44 -9.45
C LEU A 54 11.15 -6.06 -9.97
N VAL A 55 10.86 -5.74 -11.24
CA VAL A 55 11.12 -4.42 -11.81
C VAL A 55 10.38 -3.34 -11.02
N HIS A 56 9.08 -3.50 -10.79
CA HIS A 56 8.29 -2.55 -10.02
C HIS A 56 8.74 -2.43 -8.55
N PHE A 57 9.14 -3.55 -7.93
CA PHE A 57 9.70 -3.56 -6.59
C PHE A 57 11.01 -2.75 -6.53
N CYS A 58 11.89 -2.92 -7.51
CA CYS A 58 13.15 -2.15 -7.60
C CYS A 58 12.89 -0.66 -7.85
N LEU A 59 11.92 -0.33 -8.71
CA LEU A 59 11.52 1.06 -8.99
C LEU A 59 10.95 1.77 -7.77
N ALA A 60 10.36 1.04 -6.82
CA ALA A 60 9.86 1.60 -5.57
C ALA A 60 10.97 2.13 -4.64
N GLN A 61 12.21 1.66 -4.78
CA GLN A 61 13.45 2.11 -4.10
C GLN A 61 13.47 2.17 -2.55
N CYS A 62 12.34 1.92 -1.88
CA CYS A 62 12.17 2.11 -0.44
C CYS A 62 11.74 0.84 0.32
N LEU A 63 11.45 -0.24 -0.41
CA LEU A 63 10.95 -1.49 0.15
C LEU A 63 12.09 -2.46 0.46
N ASN A 64 12.01 -3.15 1.60
CA ASN A 64 12.95 -4.20 1.96
C ASN A 64 12.39 -5.58 1.55
N PRO A 65 13.09 -6.39 0.74
CA PRO A 65 12.64 -7.73 0.33
C PRO A 65 12.33 -8.66 1.51
N SER A 66 13.05 -8.51 2.62
CA SER A 66 12.84 -9.26 3.85
C SER A 66 11.62 -8.80 4.66
N ARG A 67 10.92 -7.74 4.22
CA ARG A 67 9.75 -7.14 4.90
C ARG A 67 8.47 -7.17 4.06
N ILE A 68 8.40 -8.06 3.07
CA ILE A 68 7.15 -8.31 2.33
C ILE A 68 6.19 -9.21 3.14
N PRO A 69 4.86 -9.08 2.97
CA PRO A 69 4.18 -8.17 2.03
C PRO A 69 4.33 -6.69 2.41
N ALA A 70 4.29 -5.84 1.40
CA ALA A 70 4.34 -4.38 1.52
C ALA A 70 3.33 -3.73 0.59
N MET A 71 3.01 -2.46 0.81
CA MET A 71 2.19 -1.66 -0.07
C MET A 71 2.63 -0.21 -0.14
N LEU A 72 2.35 0.42 -1.28
CA LEU A 72 2.57 1.83 -1.55
C LEU A 72 1.33 2.42 -2.20
N VAL A 73 1.03 3.68 -1.91
CA VAL A 73 -0.07 4.40 -2.57
C VAL A 73 0.49 5.35 -3.62
N ALA A 74 -0.07 5.29 -4.82
CA ALA A 74 0.19 6.22 -5.90
C ALA A 74 -1.06 7.04 -6.22
N ARG A 75 -0.87 8.27 -6.69
CA ARG A 75 -1.91 9.09 -7.33
C ARG A 75 -1.88 8.85 -8.83
N VAL A 76 -3.06 8.78 -9.43
CA VAL A 76 -3.23 8.76 -10.89
C VAL A 76 -3.32 10.19 -11.38
N ASN A 77 -2.40 10.59 -12.25
CA ASN A 77 -2.39 11.91 -12.88
C ASN A 77 -3.37 11.98 -14.06
N PRO A 78 -3.79 13.18 -14.50
CA PRO A 78 -4.71 13.33 -15.62
C PRO A 78 -4.20 12.76 -16.96
N ASP A 79 -2.87 12.63 -17.10
CA ASP A 79 -2.21 12.03 -18.27
C ASP A 79 -2.14 10.50 -18.21
N GLY A 80 -2.66 9.88 -17.14
CA GLY A 80 -2.63 8.45 -16.89
C GLY A 80 -1.33 7.94 -16.25
N SER A 81 -0.36 8.82 -15.96
CA SER A 81 0.84 8.45 -15.20
C SER A 81 0.54 8.26 -13.71
N ASN A 82 1.37 7.47 -13.03
CA ASN A 82 1.22 7.19 -11.61
C ASN A 82 2.40 7.79 -10.84
N GLU A 83 2.10 8.52 -9.77
CA GLU A 83 3.11 9.14 -8.90
C GLU A 83 2.95 8.61 -7.47
N LEU A 84 4.03 8.07 -6.88
CA LEU A 84 4.02 7.61 -5.48
C LEU A 84 3.78 8.79 -4.54
N LEU A 85 2.82 8.65 -3.63
CA LEU A 85 2.53 9.68 -2.65
C LEU A 85 3.67 9.75 -1.62
N PRO A 86 4.29 10.92 -1.38
CA PRO A 86 5.29 11.05 -0.33
C PRO A 86 4.65 10.86 1.05
N ASN A 87 5.43 10.40 2.03
CA ASN A 87 4.97 10.42 3.42
C ASN A 87 4.94 11.89 3.91
N PRO A 88 3.77 12.42 4.33
CA PRO A 88 3.69 13.81 4.80
C PRO A 88 4.41 14.05 6.13
N ASP A 89 4.68 12.99 6.91
CA ASP A 89 5.33 13.08 8.20
C ASP A 89 6.36 11.93 8.36
N PRO A 90 7.57 12.08 7.78
CA PRO A 90 8.59 11.03 7.77
C PRO A 90 9.23 10.80 9.15
N ASP A 91 9.37 11.86 9.96
CA ASP A 91 10.01 11.81 11.28
C ASP A 91 9.00 11.62 12.42
N GLY A 92 7.70 11.71 12.13
CA GLY A 92 6.63 11.54 13.10
C GLY A 92 6.46 10.10 13.59
N THR A 93 6.15 9.98 14.88
CA THR A 93 5.74 8.71 15.46
C THR A 93 4.28 8.40 15.12
N ASP A 94 4.05 7.42 14.25
CA ASP A 94 2.71 6.92 13.93
C ASP A 94 2.28 5.86 14.95
N ALA A 95 1.32 6.19 15.81
CA ALA A 95 0.83 5.28 16.85
C ALA A 95 0.09 4.05 16.28
N VAL A 96 -0.47 4.15 15.08
CA VAL A 96 -1.23 3.07 14.42
C VAL A 96 -0.31 2.19 13.60
N CYS A 97 0.53 2.79 12.75
CA CYS A 97 1.37 2.08 11.80
C CYS A 97 2.75 1.73 12.37
N GLY A 98 3.24 2.47 13.36
CA GLY A 98 4.53 2.27 14.01
C GLY A 98 5.66 2.07 12.99
N LYS A 99 6.48 1.04 13.23
CA LYS A 99 7.63 0.68 12.38
C LYS A 99 7.27 0.08 11.01
N SER A 100 5.98 -0.14 10.75
CA SER A 100 5.52 -0.64 9.46
C SER A 100 5.36 0.50 8.45
N LYS A 101 5.16 1.74 8.89
CA LYS A 101 5.09 2.91 8.01
C LYS A 101 6.42 3.13 7.30
N LEU A 102 6.37 3.42 6.01
CA LEU A 102 7.54 3.76 5.22
C LEU A 102 7.94 5.22 5.44
N TYR A 103 9.26 5.47 5.47
CA TYR A 103 9.80 6.80 5.71
C TYR A 103 9.52 7.75 4.56
N GLN A 104 9.85 7.33 3.33
CA GLN A 104 9.84 8.22 2.14
C GLN A 104 8.45 8.39 1.52
N TYR A 105 7.69 7.30 1.43
CA TYR A 105 6.42 7.26 0.71
C TYR A 105 5.29 6.79 1.62
N LEU A 106 4.06 7.16 1.27
CA LEU A 106 2.87 6.72 1.95
C LEU A 106 2.61 5.25 1.63
N GLY A 107 2.90 4.40 2.61
CA GLY A 107 2.79 2.96 2.47
C GLY A 107 3.25 2.20 3.72
N LEU A 108 3.14 0.87 3.64
CA LEU A 108 3.45 -0.04 4.73
C LEU A 108 4.37 -1.16 4.25
N GLN A 109 5.25 -1.60 5.12
CA GLN A 109 5.96 -2.87 4.98
C GLN A 109 5.82 -3.68 6.27
N THR A 110 5.86 -5.00 6.15
CA THR A 110 5.67 -5.88 7.29
C THR A 110 6.79 -5.67 8.33
N ASP A 111 6.42 -5.40 9.58
CA ASP A 111 7.38 -5.38 10.69
C ASP A 111 7.53 -6.77 11.33
N TYR A 112 8.64 -7.45 11.04
CA TYR A 112 9.02 -8.72 11.66
C TYR A 112 9.75 -8.57 13.00
N SER A 113 9.89 -7.35 13.53
CA SER A 113 10.37 -7.17 14.89
C SER A 113 9.43 -7.86 15.89
N GLY A 114 9.97 -8.26 17.05
CA GLY A 114 9.19 -8.95 18.09
C GLY A 114 7.94 -8.19 18.57
N LYS A 115 7.85 -6.88 18.33
CA LYS A 115 6.65 -6.06 18.62
C LYS A 115 5.65 -5.98 17.46
N GLY A 116 6.10 -6.10 16.20
CA GLY A 116 5.25 -5.96 15.00
C GLY A 116 4.53 -7.24 14.59
N GLY A 117 4.97 -8.41 15.07
CA GLY A 117 4.32 -9.70 14.86
C GLY A 117 4.27 -10.17 13.40
N GLY A 118 4.85 -9.40 12.46
CA GLY A 118 4.80 -9.67 11.03
C GLY A 118 3.40 -9.54 10.42
N ILE A 119 2.55 -8.63 10.92
CA ILE A 119 1.16 -8.48 10.48
C ILE A 119 0.85 -7.01 10.19
N ILE A 120 0.28 -6.74 9.01
CA ILE A 120 -0.35 -5.45 8.67
C ILE A 120 -1.85 -5.55 8.97
N THR A 121 -2.33 -4.77 9.93
CA THR A 121 -3.72 -4.83 10.42
C THR A 121 -4.69 -3.99 9.57
N PRO A 122 -6.02 -4.22 9.66
CA PRO A 122 -7.00 -3.39 8.97
C PRO A 122 -6.92 -1.90 9.35
N GLU A 123 -6.69 -1.59 10.63
CA GLU A 123 -6.56 -0.20 11.11
C GLU A 123 -5.37 0.54 10.47
N MET A 124 -4.25 -0.16 10.25
CA MET A 124 -3.10 0.40 9.56
C MET A 124 -3.41 0.70 8.08
N LEU A 125 -4.10 -0.23 7.41
CA LEU A 125 -4.53 -0.03 6.02
C LEU A 125 -5.47 1.17 5.91
N GLU A 126 -6.48 1.24 6.76
CA GLU A 126 -7.45 2.33 6.81
C GLU A 126 -6.79 3.68 7.09
N SER A 127 -5.84 3.73 8.03
CA SER A 127 -5.05 4.94 8.33
C SER A 127 -4.32 5.47 7.09
N ILE A 128 -3.69 4.58 6.32
CA ILE A 128 -2.95 4.95 5.11
C ILE A 128 -3.89 5.42 3.98
N LEU A 129 -5.00 4.72 3.76
CA LEU A 129 -6.00 5.12 2.75
C LEU A 129 -6.63 6.48 3.10
N THR A 130 -6.95 6.69 4.36
CA THR A 130 -7.51 7.97 4.83
C THR A 130 -6.50 9.11 4.68
N GLN A 131 -5.22 8.88 5.00
CA GLN A 131 -4.15 9.85 4.76
C GLN A 131 -4.03 10.20 3.27
N ALA A 132 -4.09 9.20 2.37
CA ALA A 132 -4.04 9.45 0.93
C ALA A 132 -5.21 10.32 0.43
N GLN A 133 -6.42 10.11 0.96
CA GLN A 133 -7.59 10.93 0.63
C GLN A 133 -7.50 12.36 1.13
N ALA A 134 -6.78 12.61 2.24
CA ALA A 134 -6.55 13.94 2.78
C ALA A 134 -5.50 14.74 1.97
N MET A 135 -4.71 14.07 1.13
CA MET A 135 -3.66 14.67 0.28
C MET A 135 -4.15 14.97 -1.15
N GLN A 136 -5.46 15.15 -1.34
CA GLN A 136 -6.08 15.52 -2.64
C GLN A 136 -5.58 16.85 -3.19
#